data_AF-A0A537MNU6-F1
#
_entry.id   AF-A0A537MNU6-F1
#
_cell.length_a   1.000
_cell.length_b   1.000
_cell.length_c   1.000
_cell.angle_alpha   90.00
_cell.angle_beta   90.00
_cell.angle_gamma   90.00
#
_symmetry.space_group_name_H-M   'P 1'
#
loop_
_entity.id
_entity.type
_entity.pdbx_description
1 polymer ?
#
loop_
_entity_poly.entity_id
_entity_poly.type
_entity_poly.pdbx_seq_one_letter_code
_entity_poly.pdbx_strand_id
1 'polypeptide(L)' 'MQGVVNIEDLRKLAKKRLPKIAYDFIEGGTDDEVGLATNEQAFRQARIVPRYLVDVSVRDQSTTLFGRT' A
#
# COMPACT_ATOMS: atom_id res chain seq x y z
N MET A 1 -4.58 1.26 -18.25
CA MET A 1 -3.81 0.62 -17.16
C MET A 1 -3.73 -0.88 -17.40
N GLN A 2 -3.27 -1.33 -18.58
CA GLN A 2 -3.05 -2.75 -18.82
C GLN A 2 -1.72 -3.17 -18.17
N GLY A 3 -1.70 -4.34 -17.53
CA GLY A 3 -0.49 -4.91 -16.92
C GLY A 3 -0.11 -4.37 -15.54
N VAL A 4 -1.01 -3.63 -14.87
CA VAL A 4 -0.82 -3.24 -13.46
C VAL A 4 -1.41 -4.33 -12.58
N VAL A 5 -0.60 -4.99 -11.75
CA VAL A 5 -1.03 -6.08 -10.87
C VAL A 5 -0.99 -5.65 -9.40
N ASN A 6 -0.08 -4.75 -9.05
CA ASN A 6 0.07 -4.24 -7.68
C ASN A 6 0.42 -2.74 -7.65
N ILE A 7 0.53 -2.19 -6.44
CA ILE A 7 0.87 -0.77 -6.22
C ILE A 7 2.29 -0.42 -6.69
N GLU A 8 3.23 -1.37 -6.67
CA GLU A 8 4.59 -1.15 -7.17
C GLU A 8 4.61 -0.92 -8.69
N ASP A 9 3.72 -1.57 -9.44
CA ASP A 9 3.57 -1.30 -10.88
C ASP A 9 3.06 0.13 -11.14
N LEU A 10 2.15 0.62 -10.29
CA LEU A 10 1.70 2.01 -10.35
C LEU A 10 2.83 2.98 -10.01
N ARG A 11 3.64 2.69 -8.99
CA ARG A 11 4.84 3.48 -8.63
C ARG A 11 5.81 3.59 -9.80
N LYS A 12 6.12 2.47 -10.48
CA LYS A 12 6.97 2.45 -11.68
C LYS A 12 6.40 3.26 -12.83
N LEU A 13 5.08 3.19 -13.06
CA LEU A 13 4.42 3.99 -14.08
C LEU A 13 4.45 5.48 -13.75
N ALA A 14 4.26 5.85 -12.48
CA ALA A 14 4.36 7.22 -12.02
C ALA A 14 5.77 7.78 -12.24
N LYS A 15 6.82 7.02 -11.89
CA LYS A 15 8.23 7.39 -12.13
C LYS A 15 8.55 7.68 -13.59
N LYS A 16 7.90 6.97 -14.52
CA LYS A 16 8.08 7.17 -15.98
C LYS A 16 7.31 8.37 -16.53
N ARG A 17 6.23 8.78 -15.88
CA ARG A 17 5.27 9.77 -16.41
C ARG A 17 5.39 11.15 -15.78
N LEU A 18 5.82 11.23 -14.52
CA LEU A 18 5.90 12.49 -13.79
C LEU A 18 7.24 13.20 -14.05
N PRO A 19 7.26 14.54 -14.10
CA PRO A 19 8.49 15.31 -13.99
C PRO A 19 9.23 14.95 -12.70
N LYS A 20 10.57 14.90 -12.75
CA LYS A 20 11.41 14.44 -11.63
C LYS A 20 11.08 15.15 -10.31
N ILE A 21 10.95 16.48 -10.33
CA ILE A 21 10.65 17.28 -9.13
C ILE A 21 9.32 16.84 -8.48
N ALA A 22 8.28 16.61 -9.28
CA ALA A 22 6.98 16.18 -8.77
C ALA A 22 7.02 14.74 -8.24
N TYR A 23 7.76 13.86 -8.91
CA TYR A 23 7.95 12.48 -8.45
C TYR A 23 8.69 12.43 -7.11
N ASP A 24 9.83 13.12 -7.02
CA ASP A 24 10.65 13.13 -5.81
C ASP A 24 9.91 13.76 -4.63
N PHE A 25 9.07 14.78 -4.86
CA PHE A 25 8.25 15.39 -3.80
C PHE A 25 7.20 14.44 -3.23
N ILE A 26 6.62 13.56 -4.05
CA ILE A 26 5.58 12.62 -3.62
C ILE A 26 6.20 11.38 -2.97
N GLU A 27 7.29 10.86 -3.55
CA GLU A 27 7.89 9.60 -3.12
C GLU A 27 8.95 9.77 -2.02
N GLY A 28 9.55 10.94 -1.91
CA GLY A 28 10.64 11.21 -0.96
C GLY A 28 10.20 11.09 0.49
N GLY A 29 11.07 10.47 1.30
CA GLY A 29 10.94 10.40 2.75
C GLY A 29 11.63 11.56 3.47
N THR A 30 11.62 11.51 4.80
CA THR A 30 12.41 12.44 5.63
C THR A 30 13.83 11.91 5.80
N ASP A 31 14.81 12.80 5.62
CA ASP A 31 16.24 12.52 5.81
C ASP A 31 16.70 11.26 5.03
N ASP A 32 17.34 10.30 5.70
CA ASP A 32 17.76 9.02 5.11
C ASP A 32 16.60 8.03 4.79
N GLU A 33 15.34 8.50 4.81
CA GLU A 33 14.13 7.73 4.47
C GLU A 33 13.87 6.47 5.33
N VAL A 34 14.57 6.34 6.46
CA VAL A 34 14.46 5.19 7.38
C VAL A 34 13.01 4.95 7.82
N GLY A 35 12.20 6.01 7.95
CA GLY A 35 10.78 5.90 8.28
C GLY A 35 9.97 5.13 7.24
N LEU A 36 10.25 5.32 5.94
CA LEU A 36 9.57 4.60 4.86
C LEU A 36 9.86 3.10 4.95
N ALA A 37 11.15 2.75 5.06
CA ALA A 37 11.60 1.36 5.20
C ALA A 37 11.02 0.69 6.46
N THR A 38 11.00 1.43 7.57
CA THR A 38 10.45 0.94 8.85
C THR A 38 8.97 0.62 8.74
N ASN A 39 8.19 1.51 8.11
CA ASN A 39 6.75 1.32 7.93
C ASN A 39 6.45 0.08 7.07
N GLU A 40 7.14 -0.08 5.94
CA GLU A 40 6.96 -1.27 5.10
C GLU A 40 7.37 -2.56 5.83
N GLN A 41 8.48 -2.52 6.56
CA GLN A 41 8.99 -3.68 7.29
C GLN A 41 8.05 -4.11 8.42
N ALA A 42 7.38 -3.17 9.10
CA ALA A 42 6.42 -3.48 10.16
C ALA A 42 5.29 -4.40 9.65
N PHE A 43 4.76 -4.13 8.45
CA PHE A 43 3.74 -4.99 7.83
C PHE A 43 4.30 -6.35 7.40
N ARG A 44 5.55 -6.42 6.93
CA ARG A 44 6.20 -7.69 6.55
C ARG A 44 6.44 -8.62 7.73
N GLN A 45 6.68 -8.05 8.91
CA GLN A 45 6.89 -8.81 10.14
C GLN A 45 5.57 -9.37 10.70
N ALA A 46 4.45 -8.70 10.45
CA ALA A 46 3.13 -9.17 10.84
C ALA A 46 2.71 -10.38 9.99
N ARG A 47 2.46 -11.53 10.63
CA ARG A 47 1.99 -12.74 9.95
C ARG A 47 0.48 -12.85 10.06
N ILE A 48 -0.16 -13.10 8.92
CA ILE A 48 -1.56 -13.52 8.89
C ILE A 48 -1.59 -15.03 9.15
N VAL A 49 -2.25 -15.44 10.23
CA VAL A 49 -2.49 -16.86 10.54
C VAL A 49 -3.86 -17.23 9.96
N PRO A 50 -3.92 -18.04 8.90
CA PRO A 50 -5.20 -18.41 8.28
C PRO A 50 -6.04 -19.27 9.22
N ARG A 51 -7.35 -19.05 9.19
CA ARG A 51 -8.36 -19.93 9.81
C ARG A 51 -9.04 -20.73 8.71
N TYR A 52 -9.03 -22.05 8.86
CA TYR A 52 -9.57 -22.97 7.86
C TYR A 52 -11.00 -23.40 8.20
N LEU A 53 -11.73 -23.91 7.20
CA LEU A 53 -13.12 -24.39 7.34
C LEU A 53 -14.11 -23.32 7.83
N VAL A 54 -13.82 -22.05 7.54
CA VAL A 54 -14.72 -20.92 7.78
C VAL A 54 -15.42 -20.58 6.47
N ASP A 55 -16.76 -20.49 6.49
CA ASP A 55 -17.49 -19.99 5.32
C ASP A 55 -17.17 -18.49 5.12
N VAL A 56 -16.61 -18.19 3.95
CA VAL A 56 -16.25 -16.84 3.49
C VAL A 56 -16.97 -16.51 2.18
N SER A 57 -18.12 -17.13 1.92
CA SER A 57 -18.98 -16.85 0.76
C SER A 57 -19.35 -15.37 0.65
N VAL A 58 -19.54 -14.70 1.79
CA VAL A 58 -19.77 -13.26 1.91
C VAL A 58 -18.60 -12.62 2.65
N ARG A 59 -18.03 -11.55 2.09
CA ARG A 59 -17.05 -10.68 2.75
C ARG A 59 -17.57 -9.26 2.68
N ASP A 60 -17.73 -8.63 3.84
CA ASP A 60 -18.03 -7.20 3.93
C ASP A 60 -16.80 -6.47 4.50
N GLN A 61 -16.37 -5.43 3.80
CA GLN A 61 -15.26 -4.56 4.19
C GLN A 61 -15.77 -3.18 4.64
N SER A 62 -17.08 -2.99 4.74
CA SER A 62 -17.68 -1.79 5.31
C SER A 62 -17.22 -1.60 6.76
N THR A 63 -17.02 -0.35 7.15
CA THR A 63 -16.64 0.02 8.51
C THR A 63 -17.09 1.43 8.79
N THR A 64 -17.23 1.79 10.07
CA THR A 64 -17.51 3.16 10.46
C THR A 64 -16.24 3.80 11.01
N LEU A 65 -15.82 4.89 10.40
CA LEU A 65 -14.64 5.66 10.82
C LEU A 65 -15.07 7.10 11.10
N PHE A 66 -14.79 7.58 12.31
CA PHE A 66 -15.18 8.94 12.76
C PHE A 66 -16.68 9.25 12.57
N GLY A 67 -17.55 8.26 12.83
CA GLY A 67 -19.00 8.42 12.73
C GLY A 67 -19.55 8.44 11.30
N ARG A 68 -18.74 8.04 10.30
CA ARG A 68 -19.15 7.92 8.90
C ARG A 68 -18.94 6.49 8.41
N THR A 69 -19.92 6.00 7.67
CA THR A 69 -19.92 4.67 7.05
C THR A 69 -19.72 4.81 5.56
#